data_AF-A0A8T5RGK7-F1
#
_entry.id   AF-A0A8T5RGK7-F1
#
_cell.length_a   1.000
_cell.length_b   1.000
_cell.length_c   1.000
_cell.angle_alpha   90.00
_cell.angle_beta   90.00
_cell.angle_gamma   90.00
#
_symmetry.space_group_name_H-M   'P 1'
#
loop_
_entity.id
_entity.type
_entity.pdbx_description
1 polymer ?
#
loop_
_entity_poly.entity_id
_entity_poly.type
_entity_poly.pdbx_seq_one_letter_code
_entity_poly.pdbx_strand_id
1 'polypeptide(L)'
;MTELQPTESKSIILINPNLGHPRFINIKPKDFSNEILTDLLLVTNISDSEELIKRIENKISLIPILDYKWNLKQVLKEERKKKKPLKLKIKLFFKRKRKRKKEETRKILKKIRPKGFRGNILTSSIANTEKKKTYAISDVDYLEDDYCTPHQFLTDNQIFNEMNHYFKITIKFFLSKEVLDYLKERKFIMFDLKGPKNRINYHSLIITKQNWKNFTFIQITDTHLAERNDRIYEIVKKWLKSSIKQSSDKILKKIKKRIKSTLKKSSDEDKKLIKRPLRKRLINPNNQLRKFIKLANQKVLQNELDFIVLTGDIVDYVIKTKYNQKVMKINDLDFEYSNWKFFKDIILNNKSKEKHKGVIMGEELLCPIFTIVGNHDFRPNHYDLTWAGLYKKLGLNSSEALALNELLSTSPISAIIKSKLALKNYISEINCSLDFSFTLGNIPLVFLNSGSDSFKNIRDFFSGHPSVTGLKSYQIKFLENLINNK
;
A
#
# COMPACT_ATOMS: atom_id res chain seq x y z
N MET A 1 22.40 -45.36 5.96
CA MET A 1 21.68 -44.19 6.51
C MET A 1 21.15 -43.39 5.33
N THR A 2 19.88 -43.57 5.00
CA THR A 2 19.17 -42.75 4.00
C THR A 2 18.92 -41.38 4.61
N GLU A 3 19.60 -40.36 4.10
CA GLU A 3 19.27 -38.96 4.38
C GLU A 3 17.82 -38.73 3.95
N LEU A 4 16.92 -38.62 4.93
CA LEU A 4 15.57 -38.12 4.72
C LEU A 4 15.70 -36.69 4.20
N GLN A 5 15.56 -36.52 2.88
CA GLN A 5 15.45 -35.20 2.31
C GLN A 5 14.32 -34.44 3.04
N PRO A 6 14.56 -33.16 3.41
CA PRO A 6 13.53 -32.37 4.07
C PRO A 6 12.31 -32.34 3.14
N THR A 7 11.20 -32.91 3.60
CA THR A 7 9.94 -32.88 2.87
C THR A 7 9.61 -31.42 2.60
N GLU A 8 9.73 -31.02 1.34
CA GLU A 8 9.44 -29.65 0.91
C GLU A 8 8.08 -29.25 1.46
N SER A 9 8.07 -28.22 2.31
CA SER A 9 6.84 -27.81 2.98
C SER A 9 5.88 -27.27 1.91
N LYS A 10 4.94 -28.11 1.49
CA LYS A 10 3.87 -27.73 0.55
C LYS A 10 3.29 -26.38 0.98
N SER A 11 3.38 -25.39 0.09
CA SER A 11 3.13 -23.98 0.39
C SER A 11 1.95 -23.48 -0.42
N ILE A 12 1.09 -22.69 0.21
CA ILE A 12 -0.14 -22.16 -0.37
C ILE A 12 -0.18 -20.67 -0.06
N ILE A 13 -0.34 -19.85 -1.10
CA ILE A 13 -0.41 -18.40 -0.97
C ILE A 13 -1.71 -17.91 -1.60
N LEU A 14 -2.46 -17.12 -0.82
CA LEU A 14 -3.57 -16.32 -1.33
C LEU A 14 -3.01 -15.06 -2.01
N ILE A 15 -3.25 -14.92 -3.31
CA ILE A 15 -2.69 -13.83 -4.12
C ILE A 15 -3.69 -12.72 -4.43
N ASN A 16 -4.97 -13.06 -4.67
CA ASN A 16 -6.05 -12.10 -4.90
C ASN A 16 -7.33 -12.56 -4.18
N PRO A 17 -8.16 -11.65 -3.60
CA PRO A 17 -8.02 -10.20 -3.52
C PRO A 17 -6.84 -9.72 -2.64
N ASN A 18 -6.34 -8.50 -2.86
CA ASN A 18 -5.25 -7.91 -2.05
C ASN A 18 -5.30 -6.36 -1.98
N LEU A 19 -4.42 -5.75 -1.17
CA LEU A 19 -4.42 -4.32 -0.79
C LEU A 19 -4.53 -3.34 -1.95
N GLY A 20 -3.91 -3.63 -3.09
CA GLY A 20 -3.87 -2.75 -4.26
C GLY A 20 -4.82 -3.14 -5.39
N HIS A 21 -5.60 -4.21 -5.20
CA HIS A 21 -6.62 -4.68 -6.13
C HIS A 21 -7.73 -5.37 -5.32
N PRO A 22 -8.52 -4.62 -4.54
CA PRO A 22 -9.56 -5.19 -3.71
C PRO A 22 -10.78 -5.66 -4.51
N ARG A 23 -11.50 -6.68 -4.02
CA ARG A 23 -12.74 -7.18 -4.63
C ARG A 23 -13.94 -6.51 -3.97
N PHE A 24 -14.81 -5.91 -4.78
CA PHE A 24 -16.07 -5.36 -4.31
C PHE A 24 -17.20 -6.37 -4.50
N ILE A 25 -18.00 -6.56 -3.45
CA ILE A 25 -19.24 -7.32 -3.49
C ILE A 25 -20.36 -6.37 -3.11
N ASN A 26 -21.27 -6.16 -4.05
CA ASN A 26 -22.45 -5.36 -3.81
C ASN A 26 -23.54 -6.22 -3.18
N ILE A 27 -24.11 -5.75 -2.08
CA ILE A 27 -25.22 -6.42 -1.39
C ILE A 27 -26.41 -5.49 -1.31
N LYS A 28 -27.61 -6.01 -1.57
CA LYS A 28 -28.84 -5.25 -1.33
C LYS A 28 -29.25 -5.41 0.13
N PRO A 29 -29.98 -4.44 0.72
CA PRO A 29 -30.45 -4.56 2.11
C PRO A 29 -31.29 -5.82 2.40
N LYS A 30 -31.95 -6.38 1.38
CA LYS A 30 -32.71 -7.64 1.48
C LYS A 30 -31.81 -8.87 1.57
N ASP A 31 -30.54 -8.77 1.16
CA ASP A 31 -29.61 -9.88 1.06
C ASP A 31 -28.78 -10.06 2.34
N PHE A 32 -29.05 -9.29 3.41
CA PHE A 32 -28.25 -9.35 4.65
C PHE A 32 -28.32 -10.68 5.39
N SER A 33 -29.34 -11.51 5.12
CA SER A 33 -29.45 -12.88 5.63
C SER A 33 -28.83 -13.93 4.72
N ASN A 34 -28.40 -13.55 3.52
CA ASN A 34 -28.01 -14.50 2.50
C ASN A 34 -26.55 -14.90 2.65
N GLU A 35 -26.26 -16.10 2.17
CA GLU A 35 -24.90 -16.57 1.96
C GLU A 35 -24.21 -15.68 0.92
N ILE A 36 -22.98 -15.28 1.21
CA ILE A 36 -22.15 -14.50 0.29
C ILE A 36 -21.09 -15.41 -0.29
N LEU A 37 -21.01 -15.42 -1.62
CA LEU A 37 -19.96 -16.09 -2.38
C LEU A 37 -18.91 -15.09 -2.84
N THR A 38 -17.65 -15.49 -2.79
CA THR A 38 -16.57 -14.74 -3.44
C THR A 38 -15.47 -15.67 -3.92
N ASP A 39 -14.87 -15.28 -5.04
CA ASP A 39 -13.74 -16.00 -5.60
C ASP A 39 -12.43 -15.42 -5.08
N LEU A 40 -11.49 -16.33 -4.88
CA LEU A 40 -10.13 -16.10 -4.43
C LEU A 40 -9.17 -16.78 -5.40
N LEU A 41 -8.02 -16.16 -5.65
CA LEU A 41 -6.95 -16.76 -6.43
C LEU A 41 -5.83 -17.21 -5.50
N LEU A 42 -5.48 -18.50 -5.58
CA LEU A 42 -4.39 -19.12 -4.85
C LEU A 42 -3.28 -19.55 -5.81
N VAL A 43 -2.05 -19.58 -5.30
CA VAL A 43 -0.90 -20.24 -5.92
C VAL A 43 -0.27 -21.25 -4.95
N THR A 44 0.17 -22.39 -5.47
CA THR A 44 0.67 -23.51 -4.66
C THR A 44 1.64 -24.40 -5.46
N ASN A 45 2.38 -25.25 -4.77
CA ASN A 45 3.12 -26.37 -5.37
C ASN A 45 2.33 -27.69 -5.34
N ILE A 46 1.06 -27.65 -4.94
CA ILE A 46 0.14 -28.81 -4.92
C ILE A 46 -0.60 -28.86 -6.26
N SER A 47 -0.44 -29.96 -6.99
CA SER A 47 -1.06 -30.16 -8.30
C SER A 47 -2.51 -30.68 -8.22
N ASP A 48 -2.81 -31.43 -7.15
CA ASP A 48 -4.09 -32.09 -6.88
C ASP A 48 -5.09 -31.18 -6.14
N SER A 49 -6.31 -31.07 -6.66
CA SER A 49 -7.35 -30.21 -6.09
C SER A 49 -7.91 -30.73 -4.77
N GLU A 50 -8.02 -32.05 -4.58
CA GLU A 50 -8.56 -32.61 -3.35
C GLU A 50 -7.62 -32.42 -2.16
N GLU A 51 -6.32 -32.64 -2.37
CA GLU A 51 -5.28 -32.35 -1.38
C GLU A 51 -5.27 -30.87 -1.03
N LEU A 52 -5.40 -29.98 -2.03
CA LEU A 52 -5.50 -28.54 -1.79
C LEU A 52 -6.67 -28.24 -0.86
N ILE A 53 -7.89 -28.68 -1.22
CA ILE A 53 -9.12 -28.46 -0.42
C ILE A 53 -8.90 -28.92 1.02
N LYS A 54 -8.44 -30.16 1.23
CA LYS A 54 -8.15 -30.71 2.57
C LYS A 54 -7.22 -29.81 3.39
N ARG A 55 -6.28 -29.12 2.74
CA ARG A 55 -5.33 -28.23 3.41
C ARG A 55 -5.87 -26.83 3.68
N ILE A 56 -6.84 -26.33 2.91
CA ILE A 56 -7.35 -24.96 3.04
C ILE A 56 -8.73 -24.87 3.69
N GLU A 57 -9.47 -25.99 3.77
CA GLU A 57 -10.78 -26.07 4.41
C GLU A 57 -10.73 -25.48 5.82
N ASN A 58 -11.64 -24.55 6.11
CA ASN A 58 -11.74 -23.81 7.38
C ASN A 58 -10.48 -23.00 7.80
N LYS A 59 -9.47 -22.84 6.93
CA LYS A 59 -8.25 -22.04 7.24
C LYS A 59 -8.29 -20.64 6.65
N ILE A 60 -9.26 -20.36 5.78
CA ILE A 60 -9.52 -19.02 5.27
C ILE A 60 -10.51 -18.35 6.21
N SER A 61 -10.17 -17.14 6.65
CA SER A 61 -11.03 -16.35 7.53
C SER A 61 -11.03 -14.89 7.14
N LEU A 62 -12.17 -14.24 7.35
CA LEU A 62 -12.37 -12.83 7.02
C LEU A 62 -12.40 -12.01 8.30
N ILE A 63 -11.63 -10.93 8.34
CA ILE A 63 -11.49 -10.09 9.53
C ILE A 63 -12.02 -8.68 9.18
N PRO A 64 -13.22 -8.30 9.65
CA PRO A 64 -13.79 -6.99 9.34
C PRO A 64 -12.96 -5.86 9.95
N ILE A 65 -12.84 -4.76 9.22
CA ILE A 65 -12.13 -3.55 9.62
C ILE A 65 -13.15 -2.46 9.94
N LEU A 66 -13.24 -2.11 11.22
CA LEU A 66 -14.18 -1.16 11.77
C LEU A 66 -13.47 0.11 12.21
N ASP A 67 -14.13 1.26 12.07
CA ASP A 67 -13.60 2.49 12.66
C ASP A 67 -13.74 2.46 14.20
N TYR A 68 -12.68 2.87 14.90
CA TYR A 68 -12.67 2.83 16.37
C TYR A 68 -13.75 3.71 17.02
N LYS A 69 -14.18 4.80 16.37
CA LYS A 69 -15.21 5.68 16.93
C LYS A 69 -16.54 4.95 16.97
N TRP A 70 -16.86 4.18 15.92
CA TRP A 70 -18.04 3.33 15.88
C TRP A 70 -17.97 2.24 16.94
N ASN A 71 -16.87 1.50 17.04
CA ASN A 71 -16.73 0.44 18.05
C ASN A 71 -16.90 0.99 19.47
N LEU A 72 -16.23 2.12 19.80
CA LEU A 72 -16.39 2.77 21.10
C LEU A 72 -17.84 3.19 21.37
N LYS A 73 -18.57 3.69 20.36
CA LYS A 73 -20.00 3.99 20.52
C LYS A 73 -20.81 2.75 20.88
N GLN A 74 -20.51 1.59 20.29
CA GLN A 74 -21.22 0.34 20.60
C GLN A 74 -20.95 -0.13 22.03
N VAL A 75 -19.67 -0.19 22.44
CA VAL A 75 -19.29 -0.52 23.83
C VAL A 75 -20.00 0.39 24.83
N LEU A 76 -20.02 1.71 24.57
CA LEU A 76 -20.71 2.66 25.44
C LEU A 76 -22.25 2.51 25.44
N LYS A 77 -22.87 2.06 24.33
CA LYS A 77 -24.30 1.75 24.27
C LYS A 77 -24.62 0.52 25.11
N GLU A 78 -23.80 -0.53 25.04
CA GLU A 78 -23.97 -1.77 25.80
C GLU A 78 -23.82 -1.54 27.31
N GLU A 79 -22.79 -0.79 27.74
CA GLU A 79 -22.63 -0.42 29.15
C GLU A 79 -23.84 0.34 29.70
N ARG A 80 -24.47 1.18 28.87
CA ARG A 80 -25.68 1.92 29.26
C ARG A 80 -26.88 0.99 29.42
N LYS A 81 -27.04 -0.01 28.56
CA LYS A 81 -28.11 -1.01 28.67
C LYS A 81 -27.96 -1.82 29.96
N LYS A 82 -26.75 -2.28 30.30
CA LYS A 82 -26.47 -3.00 31.56
C LYS A 82 -26.78 -2.18 32.82
N LYS A 83 -26.64 -0.85 32.77
CA LYS A 83 -26.87 0.08 33.92
C LYS A 83 -28.31 0.60 34.04
N LYS A 84 -29.24 0.22 33.15
CA LYS A 84 -30.65 0.69 33.21
C LYS A 84 -31.46 0.20 34.43
N PRO A 85 -31.22 -0.97 35.06
CA PRO A 85 -32.00 -1.37 36.24
C PRO A 85 -31.71 -0.49 37.48
N LEU A 86 -30.46 -0.05 37.68
CA LEU A 86 -30.05 0.69 38.89
C LEU A 86 -30.36 2.20 38.88
N LYS A 87 -30.54 2.80 37.69
CA LYS A 87 -30.59 4.27 37.53
C LYS A 87 -31.96 4.91 37.66
N LEU A 88 -33.04 4.11 37.70
CA LEU A 88 -34.37 4.62 37.98
C LEU A 88 -34.54 5.11 39.43
N LYS A 89 -33.65 4.73 40.36
CA LYS A 89 -33.67 5.19 41.77
C LYS A 89 -32.89 6.46 42.09
N ILE A 90 -32.07 7.03 41.20
CA ILE A 90 -31.11 8.12 41.57
C ILE A 90 -31.13 9.28 40.57
N LYS A 91 -32.31 9.75 40.17
CA LYS A 91 -32.46 10.73 39.08
C LYS A 91 -32.19 12.20 39.43
N LEU A 92 -31.94 12.58 40.70
CA LEU A 92 -31.77 14.00 41.07
C LEU A 92 -30.31 14.48 41.27
N PHE A 93 -29.31 13.60 41.39
CA PHE A 93 -27.92 14.00 41.72
C PHE A 93 -26.95 14.23 40.54
N PHE A 94 -27.36 14.02 39.28
CA PHE A 94 -26.42 13.75 38.18
C PHE A 94 -26.27 14.84 37.10
N LYS A 95 -26.53 16.13 37.39
CA LYS A 95 -26.16 17.23 36.47
C LYS A 95 -24.63 17.50 36.47
N ARG A 96 -23.93 17.43 37.61
CA ARG A 96 -22.46 17.65 37.69
C ARG A 96 -21.60 16.48 37.12
N LYS A 97 -22.05 15.22 37.21
CA LYS A 97 -21.30 14.04 36.72
C LYS A 97 -21.25 13.90 35.18
N ARG A 98 -22.12 14.58 34.43
CA ARG A 98 -22.11 14.57 32.95
C ARG A 98 -20.86 15.22 32.36
N LYS A 99 -20.31 16.27 32.99
CA LYS A 99 -19.12 16.99 32.51
C LYS A 99 -17.85 16.12 32.64
N ARG A 100 -17.64 15.47 33.80
CA ARG A 100 -16.53 14.51 34.02
C ARG A 100 -16.54 13.34 33.03
N LYS A 101 -17.71 12.74 32.75
CA LYS A 101 -17.80 11.61 31.83
C LYS A 101 -17.46 11.99 30.37
N LYS A 102 -17.82 13.20 29.93
CA LYS A 102 -17.46 13.71 28.59
C LYS A 102 -15.95 13.91 28.45
N GLU A 103 -15.28 14.31 29.52
CA GLU A 103 -13.83 14.50 29.57
C GLU A 103 -13.08 13.16 29.60
N GLU A 104 -13.59 12.17 30.32
CA GLU A 104 -13.05 10.82 30.36
C GLU A 104 -13.17 10.10 29.01
N THR A 105 -14.31 10.24 28.32
CA THR A 105 -14.45 9.73 26.93
C THR A 105 -13.46 10.41 25.98
N ARG A 106 -13.22 11.72 26.13
CA ARG A 106 -12.18 12.43 25.35
C ARG A 106 -10.78 11.91 25.66
N LYS A 107 -10.47 11.58 26.92
CA LYS A 107 -9.18 10.98 27.32
C LYS A 107 -9.01 9.57 26.72
N ILE A 108 -10.07 8.76 26.70
CA ILE A 108 -10.07 7.42 26.07
C ILE A 108 -9.89 7.55 24.55
N LEU A 109 -10.66 8.43 23.90
CA LEU A 109 -10.54 8.70 22.45
C LEU A 109 -9.12 9.14 22.05
N LYS A 110 -8.43 9.93 22.89
CA LYS A 110 -7.03 10.32 22.66
C LYS A 110 -6.03 9.16 22.79
N LYS A 111 -6.39 8.07 23.47
CA LYS A 111 -5.57 6.86 23.65
C LYS A 111 -5.85 5.79 22.60
N ILE A 112 -6.90 5.94 21.80
CA ILE A 112 -7.25 4.98 20.75
C ILE A 112 -6.13 4.92 19.72
N ARG A 113 -5.75 3.70 19.34
CA ARG A 113 -4.69 3.47 18.36
C ARG A 113 -5.13 4.01 16.99
N PRO A 114 -4.23 4.64 16.22
CA PRO A 114 -4.54 5.16 14.89
C PRO A 114 -4.67 4.06 13.80
N LYS A 115 -5.10 2.86 14.17
CA LYS A 115 -5.33 1.73 13.25
C LYS A 115 -6.83 1.52 13.03
N GLY A 116 -7.24 0.67 12.10
CA GLY A 116 -8.59 0.12 12.09
C GLY A 116 -8.77 -0.89 13.22
N PHE A 117 -9.95 -0.95 13.81
CA PHE A 117 -10.31 -2.01 14.77
C PHE A 117 -10.66 -3.28 14.01
N ARG A 118 -10.00 -4.39 14.32
CA ARG A 118 -10.34 -5.71 13.76
C ARG A 118 -11.49 -6.31 14.57
N GLY A 119 -12.65 -6.48 13.93
CA GLY A 119 -13.85 -7.03 14.54
C GLY A 119 -13.83 -8.56 14.64
N ASN A 120 -15.00 -9.15 14.86
CA ASN A 120 -15.12 -10.59 15.03
C ASN A 120 -14.78 -11.33 13.72
N ILE A 121 -13.95 -12.37 13.85
CA ILE A 121 -13.50 -13.20 12.72
C ILE A 121 -14.70 -13.96 12.16
N LEU A 122 -14.87 -13.91 10.84
CA LEU A 122 -15.83 -14.71 10.10
C LEU A 122 -15.10 -15.93 9.52
N THR A 123 -15.64 -17.11 9.77
CA THR A 123 -15.19 -18.34 9.11
C THR A 123 -15.84 -18.45 7.74
N SER A 124 -15.12 -19.08 6.81
CA SER A 124 -15.64 -19.42 5.49
C SER A 124 -15.46 -20.91 5.23
N SER A 125 -16.33 -21.46 4.39
CA SER A 125 -16.17 -22.81 3.83
C SER A 125 -15.96 -22.74 2.33
N ILE A 126 -15.43 -23.80 1.74
CA ILE A 126 -15.16 -23.85 0.31
C ILE A 126 -16.44 -24.30 -0.41
N ALA A 127 -16.87 -23.51 -1.39
CA ALA A 127 -18.01 -23.83 -2.24
C ALA A 127 -17.55 -24.52 -3.54
N ASN A 128 -16.47 -24.04 -4.15
CA ASN A 128 -15.94 -24.57 -5.40
C ASN A 128 -14.41 -24.41 -5.47
N THR A 129 -13.75 -25.27 -6.23
CA THR A 129 -12.32 -25.20 -6.54
C THR A 129 -12.10 -25.52 -8.01
N GLU A 130 -11.42 -24.63 -8.71
CA GLU A 130 -11.14 -24.76 -10.13
C GLU A 130 -9.66 -24.49 -10.39
N LYS A 131 -8.99 -25.40 -11.10
CA LYS A 131 -7.59 -25.20 -11.50
C LYS A 131 -7.53 -24.19 -12.65
N LYS A 132 -6.68 -23.17 -12.52
CA LYS A 132 -6.53 -22.11 -13.51
C LYS A 132 -5.21 -22.25 -14.25
N LYS A 133 -5.26 -22.01 -15.56
CA LYS A 133 -4.08 -21.81 -16.41
C LYS A 133 -3.66 -20.35 -16.39
N THR A 134 -2.41 -20.09 -16.77
CA THR A 134 -1.95 -18.73 -17.02
C THR A 134 -2.25 -18.32 -18.44
N TYR A 135 -2.64 -17.06 -18.60
CA TYR A 135 -2.94 -16.48 -19.91
C TYR A 135 -2.15 -15.17 -20.11
N ALA A 136 -1.98 -14.80 -21.38
CA ALA A 136 -1.59 -13.44 -21.72
C ALA A 136 -2.81 -12.53 -21.57
N ILE A 137 -2.61 -11.28 -21.17
CA ILE A 137 -3.74 -10.34 -21.03
C ILE A 137 -4.47 -10.06 -22.36
N SER A 138 -3.82 -10.30 -23.50
CA SER A 138 -4.44 -10.19 -24.82
C SER A 138 -5.41 -11.33 -25.15
N ASP A 139 -5.46 -12.37 -24.34
CA ASP A 139 -6.31 -13.54 -24.58
C ASP A 139 -7.73 -13.27 -24.09
N VAL A 140 -8.74 -13.76 -24.83
CA VAL A 140 -10.16 -13.56 -24.46
C VAL A 140 -10.49 -14.26 -23.14
N ASP A 141 -9.93 -15.44 -22.90
CA ASP A 141 -10.08 -16.20 -21.65
C ASP A 141 -9.62 -15.40 -20.42
N TYR A 142 -8.69 -14.46 -20.59
CA TYR A 142 -8.26 -13.57 -19.49
C TYR A 142 -9.40 -12.65 -19.03
N LEU A 143 -10.28 -12.23 -19.95
CA LEU A 143 -11.37 -11.30 -19.65
C LEU A 143 -12.54 -11.94 -18.92
N GLU A 144 -12.74 -13.25 -19.06
CA GLU A 144 -13.87 -13.95 -18.42
C GLU A 144 -13.81 -13.85 -16.89
N ASP A 145 -12.59 -13.82 -16.33
CA ASP A 145 -12.35 -13.68 -14.89
C ASP A 145 -10.97 -13.05 -14.64
N ASP A 146 -10.77 -11.79 -15.06
CA ASP A 146 -9.49 -11.09 -14.92
C ASP A 146 -9.00 -11.00 -13.45
N TYR A 147 -9.94 -11.15 -12.52
CA TYR A 147 -9.69 -11.18 -11.09
C TYR A 147 -9.03 -12.47 -10.60
N CYS A 148 -9.45 -13.62 -11.15
CA CYS A 148 -8.95 -14.95 -10.79
C CYS A 148 -8.15 -15.64 -11.90
N THR A 149 -7.78 -14.93 -12.95
CA THR A 149 -6.93 -15.45 -14.02
C THR A 149 -5.48 -15.01 -13.82
N PRO A 150 -4.55 -15.95 -13.53
CA PRO A 150 -3.16 -15.61 -13.29
C PRO A 150 -2.48 -15.17 -14.59
N HIS A 151 -1.79 -14.04 -14.54
CA HIS A 151 -1.05 -13.52 -15.69
C HIS A 151 0.24 -14.34 -15.92
N GLN A 152 0.59 -14.62 -17.18
CA GLN A 152 1.79 -15.39 -17.54
C GLN A 152 3.09 -14.84 -16.92
N PHE A 153 3.19 -13.52 -16.80
CA PHE A 153 4.27 -12.81 -16.09
C PHE A 153 4.59 -13.40 -14.71
N LEU A 154 3.60 -13.89 -13.95
CA LEU A 154 3.80 -14.46 -12.61
C LEU A 154 4.74 -15.67 -12.65
N THR A 155 4.55 -16.54 -13.65
CA THR A 155 5.34 -17.76 -13.86
C THR A 155 6.66 -17.43 -14.53
N ASP A 156 6.66 -16.62 -15.60
CA ASP A 156 7.87 -16.27 -16.35
C ASP A 156 8.95 -15.60 -15.50
N ASN A 157 8.53 -14.86 -14.47
CA ASN A 157 9.42 -14.12 -13.57
C ASN A 157 9.58 -14.80 -12.19
N GLN A 158 9.07 -16.03 -12.03
CA GLN A 158 9.15 -16.82 -10.79
C GLN A 158 8.77 -15.99 -9.55
N ILE A 159 7.64 -15.24 -9.64
CA ILE A 159 7.21 -14.32 -8.59
C ILE A 159 7.00 -15.08 -7.27
N PHE A 160 6.49 -16.29 -7.37
CA PHE A 160 6.21 -17.21 -6.26
C PHE A 160 7.18 -18.39 -6.21
N ASN A 161 8.41 -18.19 -6.71
CA ASN A 161 9.45 -19.21 -6.80
C ASN A 161 8.95 -20.44 -7.59
N GLU A 162 8.96 -21.62 -6.98
CA GLU A 162 8.56 -22.90 -7.59
C GLU A 162 7.04 -23.12 -7.61
N MET A 163 6.24 -22.28 -6.92
CA MET A 163 4.79 -22.40 -6.94
C MET A 163 4.24 -21.93 -8.30
N ASN A 164 3.74 -22.88 -9.09
CA ASN A 164 3.27 -22.64 -10.46
C ASN A 164 1.86 -23.21 -10.73
N HIS A 165 1.19 -23.78 -9.72
CA HIS A 165 -0.19 -24.22 -9.82
C HIS A 165 -1.12 -23.18 -9.24
N TYR A 166 -2.09 -22.73 -10.06
CA TYR A 166 -3.06 -21.71 -9.68
C TYR A 166 -4.45 -22.30 -9.55
N PHE A 167 -5.19 -21.84 -8.57
CA PHE A 167 -6.56 -22.27 -8.31
C PHE A 167 -7.46 -21.08 -8.01
N LYS A 168 -8.62 -21.04 -8.66
CA LYS A 168 -9.76 -20.24 -8.25
C LYS A 168 -10.52 -21.01 -7.18
N ILE A 169 -10.66 -20.42 -6.00
CA ILE A 169 -11.46 -20.97 -4.90
C ILE A 169 -12.64 -20.05 -4.67
N THR A 170 -13.85 -20.58 -4.83
CA THR A 170 -15.06 -19.88 -4.39
C THR A 170 -15.30 -20.23 -2.94
N ILE A 171 -15.27 -19.22 -2.06
CA ILE A 171 -15.61 -19.39 -0.64
C ILE A 171 -17.01 -18.86 -0.36
N LYS A 172 -17.62 -19.41 0.68
CA LYS A 172 -18.94 -19.01 1.17
C LYS A 172 -18.87 -18.59 2.64
N PHE A 173 -19.55 -17.50 3.00
CA PHE A 173 -19.60 -16.97 4.36
C PHE A 173 -20.86 -16.15 4.63
N PHE A 174 -21.11 -15.87 5.91
CA PHE A 174 -22.25 -15.05 6.36
C PHE A 174 -21.78 -13.80 7.09
N LEU A 175 -22.51 -12.69 6.95
CA LEU A 175 -22.22 -11.46 7.67
C LEU A 175 -22.67 -11.58 9.13
N SER A 176 -21.79 -11.22 10.06
CA SER A 176 -22.17 -11.13 11.46
C SER A 176 -23.07 -9.92 11.72
N LYS A 177 -23.83 -9.97 12.82
CA LYS A 177 -24.63 -8.83 13.28
C LYS A 177 -23.81 -7.55 13.47
N GLU A 178 -22.55 -7.67 13.91
CA GLU A 178 -21.62 -6.54 14.06
C GLU A 178 -21.39 -5.84 12.71
N VAL A 179 -21.12 -6.62 11.67
CA VAL A 179 -20.92 -6.10 10.31
C VAL A 179 -22.20 -5.46 9.77
N LEU A 180 -23.35 -6.11 9.95
CA LEU A 180 -24.64 -5.57 9.53
C LEU A 180 -24.97 -4.25 10.25
N ASP A 181 -24.70 -4.15 11.55
CA ASP A 181 -24.90 -2.92 12.32
C ASP A 181 -23.95 -1.81 11.88
N TYR A 182 -22.72 -2.14 11.47
CA TYR A 182 -21.77 -1.18 10.90
C TYR A 182 -22.25 -0.63 9.55
N LEU A 183 -22.72 -1.51 8.66
CA LEU A 183 -23.23 -1.16 7.34
C LEU A 183 -24.54 -0.34 7.38
N LYS A 184 -25.24 -0.26 8.51
CA LYS A 184 -26.33 0.71 8.69
C LYS A 184 -25.81 2.15 8.68
N GLU A 185 -24.63 2.41 9.26
CA GLU A 185 -24.03 3.74 9.37
C GLU A 185 -23.02 4.07 8.25
N ARG A 186 -22.53 3.05 7.53
CA ARG A 186 -21.45 3.16 6.53
C ARG A 186 -21.85 2.60 5.18
N LYS A 187 -21.27 3.14 4.10
CA LYS A 187 -21.48 2.66 2.73
C LYS A 187 -20.86 1.29 2.45
N PHE A 188 -19.72 1.02 3.08
CA PHE A 188 -19.00 -0.24 2.90
C PHE A 188 -18.29 -0.64 4.18
N ILE A 189 -17.78 -1.87 4.18
CA ILE A 189 -16.85 -2.41 5.15
C ILE A 189 -15.73 -3.13 4.41
N MET A 190 -14.50 -2.97 4.88
CA MET A 190 -13.34 -3.68 4.34
C MET A 190 -13.03 -4.89 5.22
N PHE A 191 -12.45 -5.92 4.62
CA PHE A 191 -11.98 -7.11 5.30
C PHE A 191 -10.51 -7.35 4.98
N ASP A 192 -9.77 -7.82 5.99
CA ASP A 192 -8.54 -8.56 5.75
C ASP A 192 -8.90 -10.03 5.52
N LEU A 193 -8.23 -10.68 4.58
CA LEU A 193 -8.31 -12.12 4.39
C LEU A 193 -7.09 -12.79 4.99
N LYS A 194 -7.32 -13.63 5.99
CA LYS A 194 -6.28 -14.44 6.59
C LYS A 194 -6.31 -15.83 5.95
N GLY A 195 -5.24 -16.16 5.24
CA GLY A 195 -5.07 -17.45 4.58
C GLY A 195 -4.27 -18.46 5.41
N PRO A 196 -3.91 -19.60 4.80
CA PRO A 196 -3.02 -20.59 5.38
C PRO A 196 -1.68 -19.98 5.81
N LYS A 197 -1.02 -20.56 6.83
CA LYS A 197 0.26 -20.08 7.41
C LYS A 197 0.21 -18.64 7.99
N ASN A 198 -0.97 -18.15 8.38
CA ASN A 198 -1.17 -16.82 8.97
C ASN A 198 -0.80 -15.63 8.06
N ARG A 199 -0.63 -15.84 6.76
CA ARG A 199 -0.47 -14.74 5.79
C ARG A 199 -1.80 -13.97 5.71
N ILE A 200 -1.70 -12.64 5.66
CA ILE A 200 -2.87 -11.75 5.60
C ILE A 200 -2.81 -10.89 4.35
N ASN A 201 -3.84 -10.97 3.53
CA ASN A 201 -4.12 -10.02 2.45
C ASN A 201 -4.98 -8.90 3.01
N TYR A 202 -4.35 -7.76 3.25
CA TYR A 202 -4.99 -6.64 3.93
C TYR A 202 -5.91 -5.86 2.99
N HIS A 203 -7.00 -5.31 3.54
CA HIS A 203 -7.95 -4.45 2.81
C HIS A 203 -8.43 -5.05 1.49
N SER A 204 -8.60 -6.37 1.46
CA SER A 204 -8.70 -7.14 0.24
C SER A 204 -10.14 -7.30 -0.23
N LEU A 205 -11.08 -7.60 0.68
CA LEU A 205 -12.48 -7.78 0.32
C LEU A 205 -13.34 -6.62 0.83
N ILE A 206 -14.19 -6.07 -0.03
CA ILE A 206 -15.07 -4.94 0.28
C ILE A 206 -16.52 -5.38 0.12
N ILE A 207 -17.28 -5.32 1.20
CA ILE A 207 -18.73 -5.48 1.14
C ILE A 207 -19.35 -4.09 1.14
N THR A 208 -20.12 -3.78 0.10
CA THR A 208 -20.71 -2.45 -0.10
C THR A 208 -22.21 -2.54 -0.35
N LYS A 209 -22.93 -1.52 0.10
CA LYS A 209 -24.35 -1.31 -0.25
C LYS A 209 -24.52 -0.30 -1.39
N GLN A 210 -23.43 0.07 -2.07
CA GLN A 210 -23.47 1.12 -3.07
C GLN A 210 -24.07 0.61 -4.38
N ASN A 211 -25.03 1.35 -4.93
CA ASN A 211 -25.74 0.95 -6.14
C ASN A 211 -24.99 1.25 -7.44
N TRP A 212 -23.81 1.88 -7.34
CA TRP A 212 -22.92 2.28 -8.43
C TRP A 212 -23.56 3.11 -9.56
N LYS A 213 -24.72 3.73 -9.31
CA LYS A 213 -25.25 4.77 -10.21
C LYS A 213 -24.39 6.03 -10.17
N ASN A 214 -23.79 6.28 -9.02
CA ASN A 214 -22.77 7.29 -8.80
C ASN A 214 -21.72 6.76 -7.81
N PHE A 215 -20.53 7.32 -7.88
CA PHE A 215 -19.47 7.07 -6.91
C PHE A 215 -18.51 8.25 -6.86
N THR A 216 -17.74 8.32 -5.78
CA THR A 216 -16.72 9.33 -5.57
C THR A 216 -15.41 8.63 -5.24
N PHE A 217 -14.36 8.98 -5.98
CA PHE A 217 -13.02 8.47 -5.74
C PHE A 217 -12.01 9.62 -5.77
N ILE A 218 -10.83 9.36 -5.24
CA ILE A 218 -9.68 10.27 -5.36
C ILE A 218 -8.61 9.56 -6.19
N GLN A 219 -8.11 10.23 -7.22
CA GLN A 219 -6.90 9.83 -7.92
C GLN A 219 -5.68 10.53 -7.32
N ILE A 220 -4.65 9.76 -7.00
CA ILE A 220 -3.33 10.26 -6.59
C ILE A 220 -2.23 9.60 -7.43
N THR A 221 -1.07 10.23 -7.51
CA THR A 221 0.10 9.77 -8.26
C THR A 221 1.38 10.32 -7.60
N ASP A 222 2.55 9.84 -8.02
CA ASP A 222 3.86 10.42 -7.69
C ASP A 222 4.10 10.54 -6.18
N THR A 223 3.77 9.49 -5.44
CA THR A 223 3.96 9.49 -3.98
C THR A 223 5.43 9.35 -3.59
N HIS A 224 6.26 8.76 -4.47
CA HIS A 224 7.72 8.59 -4.33
C HIS A 224 8.14 8.20 -2.91
N LEU A 225 7.49 7.17 -2.38
CA LEU A 225 7.74 6.73 -1.01
C LEU A 225 9.09 6.04 -0.92
N ALA A 226 9.81 6.35 0.15
CA ALA A 226 11.05 5.69 0.46
C ALA A 226 11.35 5.78 1.95
N GLU A 227 11.92 4.72 2.50
CA GLU A 227 12.39 4.69 3.90
C GLU A 227 13.36 5.85 4.18
N ARG A 228 14.21 6.21 3.20
CA ARG A 228 15.16 7.33 3.34
C ARG A 228 14.49 8.65 3.69
N ASN A 229 13.28 8.91 3.19
CA ASN A 229 12.61 10.20 3.33
C ASN A 229 12.31 10.53 4.80
N ASP A 230 12.05 9.52 5.64
CA ASP A 230 11.84 9.69 7.08
C ASP A 230 13.15 9.98 7.83
N ARG A 231 14.31 9.65 7.25
CA ARG A 231 15.65 9.83 7.85
C ARG A 231 16.30 11.16 7.50
N ILE A 232 15.91 11.79 6.38
CA ILE A 232 16.52 13.02 5.84
C ILE A 232 16.70 14.09 6.93
N TYR A 233 15.64 14.40 7.68
CA TYR A 233 15.69 15.47 8.68
C TYR A 233 16.77 15.22 9.74
N GLU A 234 16.86 13.99 10.23
CA GLU A 234 17.81 13.64 11.28
C GLU A 234 19.25 13.63 10.75
N ILE A 235 19.46 13.09 9.55
CA ILE A 235 20.78 13.04 8.91
C ILE A 235 21.31 14.46 8.70
N VAL A 236 20.53 15.33 8.04
CA VAL A 236 20.93 16.71 7.77
C VAL A 236 21.16 17.48 9.08
N LYS A 237 20.30 17.27 10.09
CA LYS A 237 20.48 17.92 11.40
C LYS A 237 21.77 17.48 12.10
N LYS A 238 22.14 16.19 12.04
CA LYS A 238 23.40 15.68 12.60
C LYS A 238 24.59 16.27 11.87
N TRP A 239 24.55 16.29 10.54
CA TRP A 239 25.59 16.88 9.69
C TRP A 239 25.78 18.38 9.95
N LEU A 240 24.70 19.16 10.05
CA LEU A 240 24.80 20.58 10.39
C LEU A 240 25.48 20.79 11.76
N LYS A 241 25.17 19.97 12.76
CA LYS A 241 25.80 20.05 14.08
C LYS A 241 27.28 19.69 14.07
N SER A 242 27.69 18.63 13.37
CA SER A 242 29.10 18.26 13.28
C SER A 242 29.91 19.29 12.48
N SER A 243 29.34 19.80 11.38
CA SER A 243 29.99 20.84 10.56
C SER A 243 30.23 22.17 11.29
N ILE A 244 29.41 22.48 12.30
CA ILE A 244 29.59 23.66 13.18
C ILE A 244 30.65 23.38 14.25
N LYS A 245 30.79 22.13 14.72
CA LYS A 245 31.73 21.74 15.79
C LYS A 245 33.14 21.41 15.31
N GLN A 246 33.33 21.02 14.05
CA GLN A 246 34.62 20.66 13.48
C GLN A 246 34.95 21.54 12.27
N SER A 247 35.87 22.50 12.45
CA SER A 247 36.45 23.27 11.35
C SER A 247 37.65 22.56 10.68
N SER A 248 37.98 21.33 11.08
CA SER A 248 39.26 20.66 10.79
C SER A 248 39.21 19.40 9.89
N ASP A 249 38.06 18.91 9.42
CA ASP A 249 38.02 17.68 8.63
C ASP A 249 38.34 17.87 7.13
N LYS A 250 39.21 17.00 6.58
CA LYS A 250 39.59 16.95 5.15
C LYS A 250 38.39 16.76 4.21
N ILE A 251 37.37 16.02 4.64
CA ILE A 251 36.09 15.83 3.92
C ILE A 251 35.38 17.18 3.75
N LEU A 252 35.31 17.96 4.83
CA LEU A 252 34.73 19.30 4.84
C LEU A 252 35.50 20.29 3.96
N LYS A 253 36.82 20.16 3.82
CA LYS A 253 37.61 20.95 2.85
C LYS A 253 37.25 20.60 1.41
N LYS A 254 37.08 19.31 1.07
CA LYS A 254 36.69 18.85 -0.28
C LYS A 254 35.26 19.30 -0.64
N ILE A 255 34.34 19.20 0.32
CA ILE A 255 32.96 19.69 0.22
C ILE A 255 32.93 21.22 0.12
N LYS A 256 33.64 21.97 0.97
CA LYS A 256 33.75 23.44 0.90
C LYS A 256 34.33 23.91 -0.44
N LYS A 257 35.31 23.19 -1.01
CA LYS A 257 35.90 23.50 -2.32
C LYS A 257 34.89 23.31 -3.46
N ARG A 258 34.09 22.23 -3.43
CA ARG A 258 32.95 22.03 -4.35
C ARG A 258 31.87 23.08 -4.14
N ILE A 259 31.43 23.32 -2.90
CA ILE A 259 30.39 24.30 -2.54
C ILE A 259 30.77 25.74 -2.94
N LYS A 260 32.03 26.17 -2.75
CA LYS A 260 32.48 27.51 -3.18
C LYS A 260 32.35 27.72 -4.69
N SER A 261 32.48 26.66 -5.49
CA SER A 261 32.27 26.74 -6.93
C SER A 261 30.78 26.79 -7.32
N THR A 262 29.90 26.11 -6.59
CA THR A 262 28.44 26.09 -6.85
C THR A 262 27.71 27.32 -6.30
N LEU A 263 28.11 27.85 -5.14
CA LEU A 263 27.51 29.05 -4.52
C LEU A 263 27.76 30.34 -5.31
N LYS A 264 28.84 30.41 -6.12
CA LYS A 264 29.06 31.55 -7.03
C LYS A 264 28.00 31.65 -8.15
N LYS A 265 27.16 30.61 -8.35
CA LYS A 265 26.09 30.57 -9.36
C LYS A 265 24.67 30.45 -8.78
N SER A 266 24.47 30.51 -7.45
CA SER A 266 23.13 30.33 -6.88
C SER A 266 22.29 31.62 -6.97
N SER A 267 21.06 31.49 -7.47
CA SER A 267 20.07 32.57 -7.57
C SER A 267 19.73 33.20 -6.21
N ASP A 268 19.21 34.43 -6.20
CA ASP A 268 18.80 35.10 -4.94
C ASP A 268 17.61 34.40 -4.25
N GLU A 269 16.83 33.59 -4.97
CA GLU A 269 15.82 32.72 -4.38
C GLU A 269 16.42 31.60 -3.53
N ASP A 270 17.52 30.98 -4.00
CA ASP A 270 18.23 29.95 -3.24
C ASP A 270 18.75 30.52 -1.91
N LYS A 271 19.19 31.79 -1.90
CA LYS A 271 19.63 32.49 -0.67
C LYS A 271 18.50 32.76 0.32
N LYS A 272 17.28 33.08 -0.14
CA LYS A 272 16.09 33.28 0.73
C LYS A 272 15.63 31.96 1.37
N LEU A 273 15.69 30.84 0.63
CA LEU A 273 15.30 29.52 1.11
C LEU A 273 16.23 29.02 2.24
N ILE A 274 17.52 29.34 2.14
CA ILE A 274 18.56 29.00 3.13
C ILE A 274 18.29 29.64 4.51
N LYS A 275 17.64 30.80 4.57
CA LYS A 275 17.34 31.47 5.85
C LYS A 275 16.27 30.76 6.68
N ARG A 276 15.44 29.89 6.07
CA ARG A 276 14.39 29.16 6.80
C ARG A 276 14.95 27.91 7.49
N PRO A 277 14.63 27.66 8.77
CA PRO A 277 15.05 26.44 9.46
C PRO A 277 14.58 25.18 8.71
N LEU A 278 15.43 24.16 8.63
CA LEU A 278 15.15 22.89 7.92
C LEU A 278 13.76 22.32 8.25
N ARG A 279 13.35 22.38 9.53
CA ARG A 279 12.04 21.88 9.99
C ARG A 279 10.85 22.53 9.26
N LYS A 280 10.98 23.79 8.85
CA LYS A 280 9.91 24.55 8.19
C LYS A 280 9.90 24.39 6.67
N ARG A 281 11.03 24.02 6.06
CA ARG A 281 11.17 23.92 4.60
C ARG A 281 11.24 22.49 4.07
N LEU A 282 11.68 21.52 4.87
CA LEU A 282 11.78 20.13 4.45
C LEU A 282 10.40 19.56 4.12
N ILE A 283 10.26 19.09 2.89
CA ILE A 283 9.08 18.35 2.42
C ILE A 283 9.45 16.87 2.48
N ASN A 284 8.79 16.13 3.37
CA ASN A 284 8.92 14.67 3.44
C ASN A 284 7.70 14.04 2.72
N PRO A 285 7.89 13.39 1.55
CA PRO A 285 6.81 12.73 0.81
C PRO A 285 5.99 11.74 1.66
N ASN A 286 6.66 10.95 2.50
CA ASN A 286 5.98 10.00 3.38
C ASN A 286 5.02 10.69 4.36
N ASN A 287 5.40 11.87 4.87
CA ASN A 287 4.53 12.66 5.73
C ASN A 287 3.35 13.26 4.95
N GLN A 288 3.50 13.58 3.67
CA GLN A 288 2.38 14.04 2.85
C GLN A 288 1.37 12.92 2.64
N LEU A 289 1.81 11.69 2.34
CA LEU A 289 0.90 10.55 2.26
C LEU A 289 0.21 10.28 3.60
N ARG A 290 0.93 10.36 4.73
CA ARG A 290 0.30 10.24 6.07
C ARG A 290 -0.76 11.30 6.35
N LYS A 291 -0.59 12.54 5.85
CA LYS A 291 -1.64 13.58 5.95
C LYS A 291 -2.81 13.27 5.03
N PHE A 292 -2.53 12.84 3.80
CA PHE A 292 -3.54 12.42 2.84
C PHE A 292 -4.43 11.32 3.40
N ILE A 293 -3.85 10.27 3.99
CA ILE A 293 -4.61 9.17 4.60
C ILE A 293 -5.61 9.69 5.65
N LYS A 294 -5.21 10.67 6.49
CA LYS A 294 -6.11 11.27 7.48
C LYS A 294 -7.29 11.99 6.83
N LEU A 295 -7.06 12.69 5.73
CA LEU A 295 -8.11 13.39 4.99
C LEU A 295 -9.04 12.39 4.29
N ALA A 296 -8.49 11.35 3.66
CA ALA A 296 -9.26 10.27 3.07
C ALA A 296 -10.13 9.55 4.11
N ASN A 297 -9.57 9.22 5.27
CA ASN A 297 -10.31 8.62 6.38
C ASN A 297 -11.45 9.51 6.86
N GLN A 298 -11.26 10.83 6.93
CA GLN A 298 -12.35 11.75 7.28
C GLN A 298 -13.50 11.65 6.29
N LYS A 299 -13.20 11.64 4.98
CA LYS A 299 -14.20 11.50 3.92
C LYS A 299 -14.93 10.16 3.95
N VAL A 300 -14.21 9.05 4.21
CA VAL A 300 -14.86 7.74 4.41
C VAL A 300 -15.82 7.77 5.60
N LEU A 301 -15.41 8.34 6.74
CA LEU A 301 -16.26 8.43 7.92
C LEU A 301 -17.51 9.30 7.71
N GLN A 302 -17.47 10.20 6.73
CA GLN A 302 -18.59 11.03 6.28
C GLN A 302 -19.40 10.39 5.14
N ASN A 303 -19.02 9.18 4.68
CA ASN A 303 -19.57 8.50 3.51
C ASN A 303 -19.40 9.30 2.18
N GLU A 304 -18.38 10.16 2.10
CA GLU A 304 -18.08 11.02 0.94
C GLU A 304 -17.06 10.41 -0.03
N LEU A 305 -16.47 9.27 0.29
CA LEU A 305 -15.43 8.62 -0.52
C LEU A 305 -15.67 7.13 -0.58
N ASP A 306 -15.71 6.56 -1.78
CA ASP A 306 -15.96 5.15 -2.03
C ASP A 306 -14.65 4.35 -2.21
N PHE A 307 -13.66 4.90 -2.92
CA PHE A 307 -12.34 4.29 -3.10
C PHE A 307 -11.26 5.31 -3.52
N ILE A 308 -10.00 4.87 -3.57
CA ILE A 308 -8.85 5.63 -4.05
C ILE A 308 -8.22 4.90 -5.23
N VAL A 309 -7.66 5.66 -6.16
CA VAL A 309 -6.85 5.16 -7.28
C VAL A 309 -5.46 5.80 -7.20
N LEU A 310 -4.41 4.97 -7.11
CA LEU A 310 -3.02 5.39 -7.05
C LEU A 310 -2.29 4.97 -8.34
N THR A 311 -1.98 5.95 -9.18
CA THR A 311 -1.53 5.75 -10.57
C THR A 311 -0.02 5.89 -10.76
N GLY A 312 0.74 5.02 -10.10
CA GLY A 312 2.17 4.91 -10.31
C GLY A 312 3.04 5.82 -9.47
N ASP A 313 4.35 5.62 -9.62
CA ASP A 313 5.41 6.22 -8.83
C ASP A 313 5.09 6.15 -7.33
N ILE A 314 4.72 4.93 -6.94
CA ILE A 314 4.30 4.60 -5.58
C ILE A 314 5.53 4.65 -4.68
N VAL A 315 6.56 3.89 -5.04
CA VAL A 315 7.86 3.94 -4.39
C VAL A 315 8.84 4.68 -5.29
N ASP A 316 9.76 5.41 -4.66
CA ASP A 316 10.77 6.16 -5.40
C ASP A 316 11.81 5.22 -6.06
N TYR A 317 12.03 4.06 -5.43
CA TYR A 317 12.90 2.95 -5.82
C TYR A 317 12.64 1.76 -4.87
N VAL A 318 13.07 0.55 -5.23
CA VAL A 318 12.64 -0.68 -4.55
C VAL A 318 13.52 -1.07 -3.36
N ILE A 319 14.84 -1.06 -3.44
CA ILE A 319 15.73 -1.52 -2.36
C ILE A 319 15.90 -0.42 -1.31
N LYS A 320 15.53 -0.64 -0.04
CA LYS A 320 15.74 0.36 1.01
C LYS A 320 17.22 0.74 1.10
N THR A 321 17.50 2.04 1.20
CA THR A 321 18.87 2.59 1.15
C THR A 321 19.82 1.96 2.15
N LYS A 322 19.36 1.62 3.36
CA LYS A 322 20.20 0.98 4.38
C LYS A 322 20.74 -0.41 4.01
N TYR A 323 20.22 -1.03 2.96
CA TYR A 323 20.66 -2.34 2.48
C TYR A 323 21.32 -2.28 1.09
N ASN A 324 21.45 -1.10 0.49
CA ASN A 324 22.00 -0.94 -0.86
C ASN A 324 23.46 -1.44 -0.95
N GLN A 325 24.23 -1.31 0.13
CA GLN A 325 25.63 -1.77 0.19
C GLN A 325 25.80 -3.28 0.36
N LYS A 326 24.74 -4.04 0.69
CA LYS A 326 24.85 -5.48 0.99
C LYS A 326 24.91 -6.40 -0.23
N VAL A 327 25.10 -5.86 -1.45
CA VAL A 327 25.09 -6.61 -2.72
C VAL A 327 23.94 -7.63 -2.75
N MET A 328 22.71 -7.16 -2.51
CA MET A 328 21.54 -8.01 -2.68
C MET A 328 21.19 -8.05 -4.16
N LYS A 329 21.24 -9.24 -4.77
CA LYS A 329 20.67 -9.45 -6.10
C LYS A 329 19.17 -9.19 -6.02
N ILE A 330 18.63 -8.50 -7.01
CA ILE A 330 17.19 -8.13 -7.03
C ILE A 330 16.27 -9.36 -6.96
N ASN A 331 16.72 -10.50 -7.49
CA ASN A 331 15.99 -11.78 -7.50
C ASN A 331 15.75 -12.33 -6.10
N ASP A 332 16.70 -12.08 -5.20
CA ASP A 332 16.74 -12.57 -3.82
C ASP A 332 16.28 -11.50 -2.81
N LEU A 333 15.67 -10.41 -3.30
CA LEU A 333 15.24 -9.31 -2.45
C LEU A 333 14.00 -9.69 -1.64
N ASP A 334 14.22 -10.00 -0.36
CA ASP A 334 13.13 -10.16 0.60
C ASP A 334 12.25 -8.92 0.72
N PHE A 335 10.95 -9.15 0.91
CA PHE A 335 9.96 -8.09 1.06
C PHE A 335 10.33 -7.09 2.16
N GLU A 336 10.84 -7.57 3.30
CA GLU A 336 11.25 -6.74 4.44
C GLU A 336 12.32 -5.69 4.09
N TYR A 337 13.12 -5.93 3.07
CA TYR A 337 14.18 -5.02 2.62
C TYR A 337 13.73 -4.07 1.50
N SER A 338 12.48 -4.18 1.06
CA SER A 338 11.92 -3.37 -0.03
C SER A 338 11.12 -2.16 0.47
N ASN A 339 11.11 -1.07 -0.30
CA ASN A 339 10.22 0.07 -0.06
C ASN A 339 8.74 -0.29 -0.32
N TRP A 340 8.43 -1.41 -0.98
CA TRP A 340 7.06 -1.95 -1.04
C TRP A 340 6.53 -2.31 0.35
N LYS A 341 7.36 -2.92 1.19
CA LYS A 341 7.03 -3.12 2.62
C LYS A 341 6.81 -1.80 3.33
N PHE A 342 7.61 -0.78 3.00
CA PHE A 342 7.48 0.54 3.60
C PHE A 342 6.17 1.24 3.18
N PHE A 343 5.76 1.13 1.92
CA PHE A 343 4.45 1.56 1.44
C PHE A 343 3.33 0.84 2.20
N LYS A 344 3.35 -0.51 2.23
CA LYS A 344 2.37 -1.33 2.97
C LYS A 344 2.31 -0.92 4.45
N ASP A 345 3.46 -0.64 5.07
CA ASP A 345 3.51 -0.19 6.46
C ASP A 345 2.91 1.19 6.68
N ILE A 346 3.05 2.13 5.75
CA ILE A 346 2.37 3.43 5.84
C ILE A 346 0.87 3.25 5.71
N ILE A 347 0.40 2.49 4.71
CA ILE A 347 -1.03 2.26 4.47
C ILE A 347 -1.69 1.57 5.67
N LEU A 348 -1.04 0.57 6.27
CA LEU A 348 -1.53 -0.17 7.43
C LEU A 348 -1.19 0.49 8.77
N ASN A 349 -0.47 1.62 8.73
CA ASN A 349 0.08 2.31 9.89
C ASN A 349 0.80 1.36 10.86
N ASN A 350 1.58 0.44 10.30
CA ASN A 350 2.47 -0.42 11.07
C ASN A 350 3.59 0.44 11.66
N LYS A 351 3.87 0.24 12.95
CA LYS A 351 4.92 1.00 13.63
C LYS A 351 6.27 0.57 13.08
N SER A 352 7.04 1.53 12.56
CA SER A 352 8.47 1.33 12.39
C SER A 352 9.12 1.04 13.74
N LYS A 353 10.08 0.12 13.77
CA LYS A 353 10.94 -0.11 14.93
C LYS A 353 11.77 1.14 15.25
N GLU A 354 12.13 1.89 14.21
CA GLU A 354 12.95 3.10 14.30
C GLU A 354 12.07 4.35 14.40
N LYS A 355 12.40 5.23 15.35
CA LYS A 355 11.71 6.53 15.52
C LYS A 355 12.60 7.65 14.99
N HIS A 356 12.18 8.29 13.91
CA HIS A 356 12.90 9.43 13.34
C HIS A 356 12.27 10.77 13.72
N LYS A 357 13.13 11.77 13.95
CA LYS A 357 12.67 13.14 14.22
C LYS A 357 12.05 13.73 12.95
N GLY A 358 10.89 14.38 13.10
CA GLY A 358 10.18 15.02 11.98
C GLY A 358 9.16 14.12 11.28
N VAL A 359 9.07 12.84 11.63
CA VAL A 359 7.99 11.96 11.19
C VAL A 359 6.71 12.25 11.97
N ILE A 360 5.60 12.46 11.26
CA ILE A 360 4.30 12.68 11.89
C ILE A 360 3.60 11.35 12.19
N MET A 361 2.73 11.34 13.20
CA MET A 361 1.86 10.19 13.46
C MET A 361 0.91 9.96 12.26
N GLY A 362 0.94 8.76 11.70
CA GLY A 362 0.03 8.31 10.64
C GLY A 362 -1.27 7.70 11.17
N GLU A 363 -2.16 7.35 10.24
CA GLU A 363 -3.37 6.54 10.45
C GLU A 363 -3.38 5.39 9.44
N GLU A 364 -4.01 4.27 9.78
CA GLU A 364 -4.30 3.23 8.79
C GLU A 364 -5.34 3.77 7.80
N LEU A 365 -5.16 3.50 6.53
CA LEU A 365 -6.13 3.86 5.50
C LEU A 365 -7.41 3.04 5.70
N LEU A 366 -8.56 3.70 5.81
CA LEU A 366 -9.87 3.08 5.97
C LEU A 366 -10.68 3.10 4.66
N CYS A 367 -10.00 3.21 3.53
CA CYS A 367 -10.58 3.33 2.20
C CYS A 367 -9.96 2.27 1.27
N PRO A 368 -10.76 1.57 0.44
CA PRO A 368 -10.23 0.68 -0.58
C PRO A 368 -9.32 1.45 -1.54
N ILE A 369 -8.20 0.85 -1.93
CA ILE A 369 -7.23 1.48 -2.84
C ILE A 369 -6.92 0.54 -4.01
N PHE A 370 -7.07 1.07 -5.22
CA PHE A 370 -6.56 0.44 -6.44
C PHE A 370 -5.21 1.06 -6.76
N THR A 371 -4.25 0.23 -7.15
CA THR A 371 -2.89 0.67 -7.46
C THR A 371 -2.46 0.16 -8.82
N ILE A 372 -1.71 0.97 -9.54
CA ILE A 372 -0.99 0.58 -10.75
C ILE A 372 0.43 1.16 -10.66
N VAL A 373 1.41 0.50 -11.28
CA VAL A 373 2.82 0.89 -11.20
C VAL A 373 3.18 2.01 -12.18
N GLY A 374 4.15 2.84 -11.79
CA GLY A 374 4.80 3.85 -12.62
C GLY A 374 6.25 3.50 -12.92
N ASN A 375 6.96 4.39 -13.59
CA ASN A 375 8.33 4.17 -14.04
C ASN A 375 9.35 4.07 -12.90
N HIS A 376 9.17 4.79 -11.79
CA HIS A 376 10.05 4.70 -10.63
C HIS A 376 9.93 3.37 -9.89
N ASP A 377 8.77 2.73 -9.97
CA ASP A 377 8.50 1.45 -9.32
C ASP A 377 9.36 0.30 -9.89
N PHE A 378 9.91 0.47 -11.11
CA PHE A 378 10.83 -0.47 -11.76
C PHE A 378 12.30 -0.28 -11.36
N ARG A 379 12.64 0.75 -10.56
CA ARG A 379 14.03 1.12 -10.26
C ARG A 379 14.49 0.44 -8.97
N PRO A 380 15.51 -0.44 -9.00
CA PRO A 380 15.99 -1.07 -7.76
C PRO A 380 16.63 -0.06 -6.80
N ASN A 381 17.38 0.91 -7.33
CA ASN A 381 18.23 1.78 -6.52
C ASN A 381 17.81 3.25 -6.58
N HIS A 382 18.26 3.99 -5.57
CA HIS A 382 17.96 5.41 -5.44
C HIS A 382 18.91 6.31 -6.22
N TYR A 383 18.37 7.41 -6.74
CA TYR A 383 19.17 8.45 -7.39
C TYR A 383 19.86 9.39 -6.41
N ASP A 384 20.87 10.05 -6.96
CA ASP A 384 21.54 11.22 -6.42
C ASP A 384 20.55 12.39 -6.34
N LEU A 385 20.31 12.93 -5.13
CA LEU A 385 19.34 14.02 -4.90
C LEU A 385 19.70 15.33 -5.61
N THR A 386 20.94 15.50 -6.06
CA THR A 386 21.39 16.67 -6.84
C THR A 386 21.01 16.58 -8.32
N TRP A 387 20.69 15.39 -8.82
CA TRP A 387 20.25 15.20 -10.19
C TRP A 387 18.98 16.01 -10.46
N ALA A 388 18.98 16.78 -11.56
CA ALA A 388 17.89 17.65 -12.00
C ALA A 388 17.32 18.58 -10.91
N GLY A 389 18.11 18.91 -9.87
CA GLY A 389 17.66 19.77 -8.78
C GLY A 389 16.59 19.16 -7.88
N LEU A 390 16.43 17.83 -7.83
CA LEU A 390 15.37 17.15 -7.04
C LEU A 390 15.38 17.54 -5.56
N TYR A 391 16.56 17.79 -4.99
CA TYR A 391 16.71 18.31 -3.62
C TYR A 391 15.91 19.60 -3.35
N LYS A 392 15.70 20.46 -4.36
CA LYS A 392 14.89 21.67 -4.23
C LYS A 392 13.42 21.34 -3.97
N LYS A 393 12.89 20.29 -4.60
CA LYS A 393 11.50 19.81 -4.36
C LYS A 393 11.33 19.25 -2.94
N LEU A 394 12.39 18.73 -2.34
CA LEU A 394 12.41 18.31 -0.94
C LEU A 394 12.64 19.50 0.02
N GLY A 395 12.86 20.70 -0.50
CA GLY A 395 13.16 21.90 0.29
C GLY A 395 14.53 21.84 0.96
N LEU A 396 15.48 21.10 0.37
CA LEU A 396 16.89 21.05 0.76
C LEU A 396 17.71 22.09 0.00
N ASN A 397 18.91 22.41 0.48
CA ASN A 397 19.91 23.12 -0.32
C ASN A 397 20.95 22.15 -0.92
N SER A 398 21.77 22.62 -1.86
CA SER A 398 22.74 21.77 -2.57
C SER A 398 23.76 21.13 -1.62
N SER A 399 24.23 21.84 -0.58
CA SER A 399 25.18 21.29 0.38
C SER A 399 24.60 20.16 1.25
N GLU A 400 23.33 20.29 1.64
CA GLU A 400 22.61 19.26 2.39
C GLU A 400 22.35 18.02 1.52
N ALA A 401 22.01 18.24 0.24
CA ALA A 401 21.82 17.17 -0.73
C ALA A 401 23.12 16.39 -0.97
N LEU A 402 24.24 17.09 -1.16
CA LEU A 402 25.55 16.46 -1.32
C LEU A 402 25.94 15.63 -0.08
N ALA A 403 25.70 16.16 1.12
CA ALA A 403 25.96 15.43 2.36
C ALA A 403 25.09 14.18 2.49
N LEU A 404 23.80 14.26 2.11
CA LEU A 404 22.91 13.10 2.08
C LEU A 404 23.40 12.04 1.10
N ASN A 405 23.77 12.44 -0.12
CA ASN A 405 24.25 11.52 -1.14
C ASN A 405 25.50 10.75 -0.70
N GLU A 406 26.45 11.44 -0.08
CA GLU A 406 27.66 10.84 0.47
C GLU A 406 27.32 9.84 1.59
N LEU A 407 26.49 10.23 2.55
CA LEU A 407 26.10 9.40 3.69
C LEU A 407 25.20 8.20 3.30
N LEU A 408 24.47 8.32 2.20
CA LEU A 408 23.60 7.27 1.67
C LEU A 408 24.28 6.47 0.54
N SER A 409 25.52 6.81 0.18
CA SER A 409 26.29 6.18 -0.89
C SER A 409 25.53 6.08 -2.22
N THR A 410 24.93 7.18 -2.67
CA THR A 410 24.20 7.23 -3.94
C THR A 410 25.15 7.09 -5.14
N SER A 411 24.80 6.23 -6.09
CA SER A 411 25.43 6.20 -7.42
C SER A 411 24.43 6.66 -8.48
N PRO A 412 24.75 7.70 -9.28
CA PRO A 412 23.88 8.17 -10.35
C PRO A 412 23.54 7.07 -11.37
N ILE A 413 24.49 6.18 -11.66
CA ILE A 413 24.34 5.13 -12.68
C ILE A 413 23.34 4.06 -12.22
N SER A 414 23.42 3.62 -10.96
CA SER A 414 22.59 2.53 -10.48
C SER A 414 21.10 2.90 -10.37
N ALA A 415 20.79 4.19 -10.28
CA ALA A 415 19.44 4.72 -10.18
C ALA A 415 18.65 4.71 -11.49
N ILE A 416 19.36 4.58 -12.62
CA ILE A 416 18.78 4.55 -13.96
C ILE A 416 18.46 3.11 -14.38
N ILE A 417 19.10 2.13 -13.74
CA ILE A 417 18.88 0.71 -13.98
C ILE A 417 17.43 0.37 -13.62
N LYS A 418 16.75 -0.31 -14.54
CA LYS A 418 15.39 -0.82 -14.37
C LYS A 418 15.43 -2.34 -14.32
N SER A 419 14.51 -2.93 -13.59
CA SER A 419 14.32 -4.37 -13.57
C SER A 419 12.85 -4.72 -13.43
N LYS A 420 12.34 -5.64 -14.25
CA LYS A 420 11.00 -6.22 -14.06
C LYS A 420 10.87 -6.91 -12.70
N LEU A 421 11.96 -7.50 -12.21
CA LEU A 421 12.00 -8.17 -10.91
C LEU A 421 11.93 -7.19 -9.73
N ALA A 422 12.11 -5.89 -9.96
CA ALA A 422 11.83 -4.86 -8.97
C ALA A 422 10.34 -4.87 -8.54
N LEU A 423 9.45 -5.35 -9.41
CA LEU A 423 8.03 -5.50 -9.11
C LEU A 423 7.67 -6.81 -8.39
N LYS A 424 8.61 -7.74 -8.17
CA LYS A 424 8.32 -9.04 -7.53
C LYS A 424 7.53 -8.88 -6.22
N ASN A 425 8.01 -7.97 -5.37
CA ASN A 425 7.41 -7.65 -4.08
C ASN A 425 6.12 -6.82 -4.16
N TYR A 426 5.92 -6.05 -5.23
CA TYR A 426 4.63 -5.40 -5.48
C TYR A 426 3.56 -6.42 -5.84
N ILE A 427 3.90 -7.31 -6.77
CA ILE A 427 3.00 -8.32 -7.31
C ILE A 427 2.59 -9.34 -6.26
N SER A 428 3.54 -9.79 -5.44
CA SER A 428 3.26 -10.78 -4.41
C SER A 428 2.51 -10.21 -3.20
N GLU A 429 2.74 -8.95 -2.81
CA GLU A 429 2.27 -8.42 -1.51
C GLU A 429 1.22 -7.31 -1.59
N ILE A 430 1.02 -6.69 -2.75
CA ILE A 430 0.17 -5.50 -2.93
C ILE A 430 -0.90 -5.74 -4.00
N ASN A 431 -0.50 -5.93 -5.26
CA ASN A 431 -1.41 -6.14 -6.39
C ASN A 431 -0.78 -7.11 -7.39
N CYS A 432 -1.38 -8.29 -7.54
CA CYS A 432 -0.88 -9.33 -8.44
C CYS A 432 -1.10 -9.05 -9.93
N SER A 433 -1.89 -8.04 -10.28
CA SER A 433 -2.20 -7.66 -11.66
C SER A 433 -1.44 -6.40 -12.06
N LEU A 434 -0.69 -6.50 -13.15
CA LEU A 434 -0.01 -5.34 -13.75
C LEU A 434 -0.88 -4.60 -14.76
N ASP A 435 -1.92 -5.23 -15.26
CA ASP A 435 -2.89 -4.65 -16.15
C ASP A 435 -4.21 -5.34 -15.79
N PHE A 436 -5.30 -4.61 -15.59
CA PHE A 436 -6.58 -5.19 -15.16
C PHE A 436 -7.74 -4.24 -15.45
N SER A 437 -8.95 -4.77 -15.39
CA SER A 437 -10.17 -3.99 -15.45
C SER A 437 -11.11 -4.36 -14.32
N PHE A 438 -12.13 -3.55 -14.09
CA PHE A 438 -13.30 -3.97 -13.36
C PHE A 438 -14.46 -3.03 -13.68
N THR A 439 -15.67 -3.47 -13.39
CA THR A 439 -16.87 -2.70 -13.67
C THR A 439 -17.55 -2.30 -12.37
N LEU A 440 -17.88 -1.01 -12.23
CA LEU A 440 -18.73 -0.48 -11.16
C LEU A 440 -20.03 0.02 -11.77
N GLY A 441 -21.12 -0.71 -11.56
CA GLY A 441 -22.38 -0.43 -12.22
C GLY A 441 -22.24 -0.64 -13.73
N ASN A 442 -22.39 0.41 -14.52
CA ASN A 442 -22.18 0.38 -15.97
C ASN A 442 -20.87 1.04 -16.40
N ILE A 443 -20.00 1.39 -15.44
CA ILE A 443 -18.77 2.13 -15.71
C ILE A 443 -17.58 1.16 -15.68
N PRO A 444 -16.97 0.86 -16.83
CA PRO A 444 -15.73 0.09 -16.90
C PRO A 444 -14.55 0.98 -16.47
N LEU A 445 -13.72 0.47 -15.57
CA LEU A 445 -12.46 1.08 -15.17
C LEU A 445 -11.33 0.18 -15.66
N VAL A 446 -10.35 0.77 -16.32
CA VAL A 446 -9.23 0.04 -16.95
C VAL A 446 -7.91 0.62 -16.45
N PHE A 447 -7.03 -0.26 -15.97
CA PHE A 447 -5.74 0.06 -15.38
C PHE A 447 -4.65 -0.57 -16.22
N LEU A 448 -3.79 0.25 -16.82
CA LEU A 448 -2.75 -0.20 -17.73
C LEU A 448 -1.38 0.21 -17.21
N ASN A 449 -0.46 -0.74 -17.16
CA ASN A 449 0.95 -0.50 -16.86
C ASN A 449 1.67 -0.11 -18.15
N SER A 450 1.87 1.19 -18.33
CA SER A 450 2.62 1.74 -19.47
C SER A 450 4.09 1.31 -19.47
N GLY A 451 4.60 0.72 -18.38
CA GLY A 451 5.97 0.24 -18.24
C GLY A 451 6.94 1.26 -17.67
N SER A 452 8.21 0.86 -17.61
CA SER A 452 9.32 1.75 -17.25
C SER A 452 9.64 2.74 -18.36
N ASP A 453 10.37 3.83 -18.07
CA ASP A 453 10.69 4.83 -19.11
C ASP A 453 11.30 4.23 -20.39
N SER A 454 10.95 4.79 -21.54
CA SER A 454 11.61 4.51 -22.80
C SER A 454 12.93 5.30 -22.87
N PHE A 455 14.04 4.62 -23.20
CA PHE A 455 15.31 5.28 -23.51
C PHE A 455 15.43 5.66 -24.98
N LYS A 456 14.34 5.59 -25.77
CA LYS A 456 14.38 5.89 -27.22
C LYS A 456 14.87 7.31 -27.52
N ASN A 457 14.76 8.24 -26.56
CA ASN A 457 15.25 9.60 -26.72
C ASN A 457 16.19 9.98 -25.56
N ILE A 458 17.50 9.94 -25.80
CA ILE A 458 18.54 10.32 -24.82
C ILE A 458 18.39 11.79 -24.38
N ARG A 459 17.87 12.65 -25.26
CA ARG A 459 17.61 14.07 -24.96
C ARG A 459 16.56 14.27 -23.88
N ASP A 460 15.47 13.52 -23.95
CA ASP A 460 14.36 13.53 -22.98
C ASP A 460 14.82 13.04 -21.59
N PHE A 461 15.75 12.09 -21.60
CA PHE A 461 16.41 11.61 -20.40
C PHE A 461 17.27 12.69 -19.72
N PHE A 462 18.04 13.47 -20.50
CA PHE A 462 18.85 14.57 -19.96
C PHE A 462 18.03 15.78 -19.49
N SER A 463 16.86 16.03 -20.08
CA SER A 463 15.94 17.10 -19.64
C SER A 463 15.08 16.71 -18.43
N GLY A 464 15.18 15.47 -17.94
CA GLY A 464 14.35 14.99 -16.82
C GLY A 464 12.88 14.76 -17.19
N HIS A 465 12.58 14.58 -18.48
CA HIS A 465 11.25 14.34 -19.03
C HIS A 465 11.24 13.04 -19.83
N PRO A 466 11.45 11.87 -19.21
CA PRO A 466 11.55 10.61 -19.94
C PRO A 466 10.32 10.35 -20.81
N SER A 467 10.56 10.00 -22.09
CA SER A 467 9.51 9.54 -22.99
C SER A 467 8.85 8.26 -22.44
N VAL A 468 7.52 8.21 -22.41
CA VAL A 468 6.78 6.99 -22.06
C VAL A 468 6.88 5.97 -23.21
N THR A 469 6.90 4.68 -22.88
CA THR A 469 6.86 3.60 -23.88
C THR A 469 5.52 3.52 -24.63
N GLY A 470 4.50 4.24 -24.17
CA GLY A 470 3.14 4.19 -24.72
C GLY A 470 2.43 2.88 -24.39
N LEU A 471 1.28 2.66 -25.03
CA LEU A 471 0.58 1.38 -24.99
C LEU A 471 1.30 0.35 -25.86
N LYS A 472 1.39 -0.88 -25.37
CA LYS A 472 1.95 -2.01 -26.12
C LYS A 472 0.85 -2.72 -26.90
N SER A 473 1.23 -3.45 -27.95
CA SER A 473 0.27 -4.16 -28.82
C SER A 473 -0.66 -5.11 -28.05
N TYR A 474 -0.16 -5.81 -27.02
CA TYR A 474 -1.01 -6.67 -26.19
C TYR A 474 -2.03 -5.89 -25.35
N GLN A 475 -1.73 -4.66 -24.93
CA GLN A 475 -2.66 -3.78 -24.21
C GLN A 475 -3.71 -3.22 -25.14
N ILE A 476 -3.33 -2.88 -26.37
CA ILE A 476 -4.28 -2.50 -27.43
C ILE A 476 -5.23 -3.67 -27.67
N LYS A 477 -4.72 -4.89 -27.80
CA LYS A 477 -5.56 -6.08 -28.01
C LYS A 477 -6.50 -6.35 -26.83
N PHE A 478 -6.01 -6.18 -25.61
CA PHE A 478 -6.85 -6.25 -24.40
C PHE A 478 -7.99 -5.22 -24.43
N LEU A 479 -7.72 -3.97 -24.83
CA LEU A 479 -8.74 -2.94 -24.98
C LEU A 479 -9.76 -3.28 -26.08
N GLU A 480 -9.31 -3.78 -27.23
CA GLU A 480 -10.21 -4.26 -28.30
C GLU A 480 -11.13 -5.36 -27.79
N ASN A 481 -10.57 -6.36 -27.10
CA ASN A 481 -11.36 -7.46 -26.54
C ASN A 481 -12.36 -6.96 -25.47
N LEU A 482 -11.99 -5.96 -24.65
CA LEU A 482 -12.91 -5.33 -23.69
C LEU A 482 -14.05 -4.54 -24.35
N ILE A 483 -13.85 -4.04 -25.57
CA ILE A 483 -14.89 -3.36 -26.34
C ILE A 483 -15.82 -4.38 -26.98
N ASN A 484 -15.26 -5.47 -27.51
CA ASN A 484 -15.99 -6.48 -28.28
C ASN A 484 -16.76 -7.50 -27.42
N ASN A 485 -16.32 -7.75 -26.18
CA ASN A 485 -16.93 -8.74 -25.27
C ASN A 485 -17.82 -8.10 -24.18
N LYS A 486 -18.41 -6.93 -24.44
CA LYS A 486 -19.27 -6.21 -23.49
C LYS A 486 -20.75 -6.47 -23.69
#